data_AF-A0A917P6E9-F1
#
_entry.id   AF-A0A917P6E9-F1
#
_cell.length_a   1.000
_cell.length_b   1.000
_cell.length_c   1.000
_cell.angle_alpha   90.00
_cell.angle_beta   90.00
_cell.angle_gamma   90.00
#
_symmetry.space_group_name_H-M   'P 1'
#
loop_
_entity.id
_entity.type
_entity.pdbx_description
1 polymer ?
#
loop_
_entity_poly.entity_id
_entity_poly.type
_entity_poly.pdbx_seq_one_letter_code
_entity_poly.pdbx_strand_id
1 'polypeptide(L)'
;MMSPMYTLTPQASAPAGVNPAGNASVTKSDTMTMTTVKLTGLAANTYYVGHYHVMGTASTEPCKSGGAPIMASMMVGQTDAAGALTLSGNVATADIAAATYLNVHTAKDSTGAPADAGVACTPLK
;
A
#
# COMPACT_ATOMS: atom_id res chain seq x y z
N MET A 1 -18.79 14.15 0.47
CA MET A 1 -18.60 12.95 -0.37
C MET A 1 -17.85 11.92 0.46
N MET A 2 -18.32 10.67 0.53
CA MET A 2 -17.60 9.60 1.23
C MET A 2 -16.41 9.17 0.37
N SER A 3 -15.21 9.16 0.96
CA SER A 3 -14.00 8.63 0.32
C SER A 3 -14.14 7.12 0.13
N PRO A 4 -13.88 6.56 -1.07
CA PRO A 4 -13.85 5.12 -1.25
C PRO A 4 -12.87 4.46 -0.27
N MET A 5 -13.34 3.38 0.36
CA MET A 5 -12.53 2.51 1.21
C MET A 5 -12.24 1.20 0.48
N TYR A 6 -10.96 0.86 0.37
CA TYR A 6 -10.48 -0.35 -0.25
C TYR A 6 -9.94 -1.28 0.83
N THR A 7 -10.54 -2.46 0.99
CA THR A 7 -10.03 -3.47 1.91
C THR A 7 -8.70 -4.01 1.39
N LEU A 8 -7.66 -3.98 2.22
CA LEU A 8 -6.39 -4.64 1.89
C LEU A 8 -6.45 -6.09 2.32
N THR A 9 -6.13 -6.99 1.39
CA THR A 9 -6.08 -8.43 1.62
C THR A 9 -4.63 -8.87 1.86
N PRO A 10 -4.40 -9.84 2.77
CA PRO A 10 -3.10 -10.48 2.92
C PRO A 10 -2.58 -11.04 1.60
N GLN A 11 -1.30 -10.80 1.32
CA GLN A 11 -0.61 -11.44 0.21
C GLN A 11 0.09 -12.72 0.65
N ALA A 12 0.18 -13.68 -0.27
CA ALA A 12 0.91 -14.94 -0.02
C ALA A 12 2.41 -14.73 0.24
N SER A 13 2.96 -13.58 -0.16
CA SER A 13 4.34 -13.17 0.10
C SER A 13 4.58 -12.57 1.48
N ALA A 14 3.52 -12.37 2.29
CA ALA A 14 3.66 -11.81 3.63
C ALA A 14 4.58 -12.71 4.49
N PRO A 15 5.51 -12.13 5.28
CA PRO A 15 6.34 -12.90 6.20
C PRO A 15 5.52 -13.74 7.17
N ALA A 16 6.06 -14.88 7.61
CA ALA A 16 5.38 -15.76 8.55
C ALA A 16 4.96 -15.03 9.83
N GLY A 17 3.71 -15.23 10.26
CA GLY A 17 3.14 -14.58 11.45
C GLY A 17 2.60 -13.17 11.22
N VAL A 18 2.78 -12.60 10.02
CA VAL A 18 2.14 -11.34 9.60
C VAL A 18 0.79 -11.67 8.99
N ASN A 19 -0.30 -11.15 9.57
CA ASN A 19 -1.66 -11.33 9.06
C ASN A 19 -2.34 -9.95 8.95
N PRO A 20 -2.02 -9.19 7.89
CA PRO A 20 -2.44 -7.81 7.79
C PRO A 20 -3.94 -7.70 7.57
N ALA A 21 -4.59 -6.85 8.34
CA ALA A 21 -6.01 -6.54 8.18
C ALA A 21 -6.24 -5.04 8.23
N GLY A 22 -7.08 -4.53 7.33
CA GLY A 22 -7.46 -3.12 7.33
C GLY A 22 -7.86 -2.59 5.96
N ASN A 23 -7.74 -1.27 5.78
CA ASN A 23 -8.23 -0.59 4.59
C ASN A 23 -7.37 0.61 4.20
N ALA A 24 -7.51 1.03 2.95
CA ALA A 24 -7.08 2.31 2.45
C ALA A 24 -8.30 3.19 2.19
N SER A 25 -8.31 4.38 2.77
CA SER A 25 -9.22 5.46 2.41
C SER A 25 -8.54 6.35 1.37
N VAL A 26 -9.20 6.59 0.24
CA VAL A 26 -8.67 7.40 -0.85
C VAL A 26 -9.61 8.57 -1.11
N THR A 27 -9.14 9.80 -0.89
CA THR A 27 -9.88 11.02 -1.20
C THR A 27 -9.26 11.68 -2.41
N LYS A 28 -10.00 11.76 -3.51
CA LYS A 28 -9.55 12.35 -4.77
C LYS A 28 -10.11 13.74 -4.97
N SER A 29 -9.25 14.70 -5.31
CA SER A 29 -9.61 15.98 -5.93
C SER A 29 -9.08 16.03 -7.37
N ASP A 30 -9.38 17.11 -8.08
CA ASP A 30 -8.90 17.31 -9.46
C ASP A 30 -7.37 17.35 -9.55
N THR A 31 -6.70 17.83 -8.50
CA THR A 31 -5.24 18.03 -8.50
C THR A 31 -4.51 17.00 -7.64
N MET A 32 -5.08 16.56 -6.53
CA MET A 32 -4.41 15.73 -5.54
C MET A 32 -5.25 14.52 -5.16
N THR A 33 -4.58 13.41 -4.94
CA THR A 33 -5.15 12.23 -4.28
C THR A 33 -4.50 12.06 -2.92
N MET A 34 -5.31 12.07 -1.87
CA MET A 34 -4.90 11.81 -0.50
C MET A 34 -5.26 10.39 -0.13
N THR A 35 -4.29 9.65 0.39
CA THR A 35 -4.46 8.24 0.75
C THR A 35 -4.07 8.05 2.20
N THR A 36 -4.92 7.33 2.94
CA THR A 36 -4.62 6.89 4.29
C THR A 36 -4.83 5.38 4.37
N VAL A 37 -3.76 4.64 4.65
CA VAL A 37 -3.79 3.20 4.88
C VAL A 37 -3.73 2.94 6.37
N LYS A 38 -4.65 2.12 6.88
CA LYS A 38 -4.61 1.63 8.25
C LYS A 38 -4.58 0.11 8.23
N LEU A 39 -3.57 -0.48 8.86
CA LEU A 39 -3.41 -1.92 8.98
C LEU A 39 -3.13 -2.31 10.42
N THR A 40 -3.55 -3.52 10.79
CA THR A 40 -3.16 -4.22 12.03
C THR A 40 -2.66 -5.62 11.69
N GLY A 41 -2.14 -6.35 12.69
CA GLY A 41 -1.61 -7.71 12.47
C GLY A 41 -0.26 -7.73 11.74
N LEU A 42 0.44 -6.59 11.76
CA LEU A 42 1.79 -6.45 11.22
C LEU A 42 2.84 -6.76 12.29
N ALA A 43 4.10 -6.92 11.87
CA ALA A 43 5.21 -7.02 12.82
C ALA A 43 5.35 -5.69 13.60
N ALA A 44 5.53 -5.76 14.91
CA ALA A 44 5.66 -4.57 15.76
C ALA A 44 6.96 -3.81 15.49
N ASN A 45 6.96 -2.48 15.69
CA ASN A 45 8.12 -1.60 15.55
C ASN A 45 8.88 -1.75 14.21
N THR A 46 8.17 -2.12 13.14
CA THR A 46 8.73 -2.46 11.83
C THR A 46 8.33 -1.42 10.81
N TYR A 47 9.25 -1.03 9.92
CA TYR A 47 8.94 -0.09 8.85
C TYR A 47 8.15 -0.77 7.74
N TYR A 48 7.21 -0.03 7.18
CA TYR A 48 6.40 -0.42 6.04
C TYR A 48 6.32 0.73 5.04
N VAL A 49 6.14 0.37 3.78
CA VAL A 49 5.96 1.32 2.68
C VAL A 49 4.76 0.95 1.83
N GLY A 50 3.93 1.93 1.52
CA GLY A 50 2.81 1.81 0.60
C GLY A 50 3.10 2.52 -0.73
N HIS A 51 2.71 1.87 -1.83
CA HIS A 51 2.79 2.45 -3.17
C HIS A 51 1.53 2.15 -3.97
N TYR A 52 1.14 3.07 -4.83
CA TYR A 52 0.35 2.73 -6.01
C TYR A 52 1.23 2.01 -7.02
N HIS A 53 0.65 1.05 -7.74
CA HIS A 53 1.33 0.31 -8.79
C HIS A 53 0.52 0.34 -10.08
N VAL A 54 1.24 0.32 -11.21
CA VAL A 54 0.64 0.05 -12.52
C VAL A 54 0.39 -1.45 -12.68
N MET A 55 -0.33 -1.85 -13.73
CA MET A 55 -0.49 -3.26 -14.07
C MET A 55 0.82 -3.85 -14.57
N GLY A 56 1.25 -4.98 -14.00
CA GLY A 56 2.36 -5.78 -14.55
C GLY A 56 1.90 -6.82 -15.56
N THR A 57 2.86 -7.64 -16.04
CA THR A 57 2.60 -8.66 -17.07
C THR A 57 2.58 -10.08 -16.53
N ALA A 58 2.87 -10.30 -15.24
CA ALA A 58 2.95 -11.65 -14.67
C ALA A 58 1.58 -12.32 -14.47
N SER A 59 0.53 -11.51 -14.33
CA SER A 59 -0.86 -11.97 -14.13
C SER A 59 -1.81 -10.86 -14.54
N THR A 60 -3.05 -11.22 -14.92
CA THR A 60 -4.15 -10.27 -15.14
C THR A 60 -4.83 -9.82 -13.84
N GLU A 61 -4.51 -10.45 -12.70
CA GLU A 61 -4.97 -10.01 -11.39
C GLU A 61 -4.04 -8.92 -10.84
N PRO A 62 -4.54 -7.69 -10.53
CA PRO A 62 -3.67 -6.55 -10.20
C PRO A 62 -2.64 -6.83 -9.11
N CYS A 63 -3.08 -7.34 -7.95
CA CYS A 63 -2.22 -7.66 -6.81
C CYS A 63 -1.24 -8.82 -7.02
N LYS A 64 -1.36 -9.57 -8.13
CA LYS A 64 -0.43 -10.63 -8.54
C LYS A 64 0.32 -10.30 -9.83
N SER A 65 0.08 -9.12 -10.41
CA SER A 65 0.61 -8.75 -11.72
C SER A 65 2.10 -8.41 -11.71
N GLY A 66 2.65 -8.07 -10.54
CA GLY A 66 4.06 -7.69 -10.38
C GLY A 66 4.40 -6.36 -11.04
N GLY A 67 3.43 -5.45 -11.15
CA GLY A 67 3.63 -4.15 -11.78
C GLY A 67 4.55 -3.23 -10.99
N ALA A 68 5.18 -2.29 -11.70
CA ALA A 68 6.14 -1.36 -11.10
C ALA A 68 5.44 -0.38 -10.13
N PRO A 69 6.09 -0.02 -9.01
CA PRO A 69 5.59 1.00 -8.11
C PRO A 69 5.66 2.39 -8.77
N ILE A 70 4.66 3.22 -8.51
CA ILE A 70 4.65 4.64 -8.84
C ILE A 70 5.33 5.37 -7.69
N MET A 71 6.63 5.63 -7.81
CA MET A 71 7.46 6.14 -6.71
C MET A 71 6.98 7.48 -6.13
N ALA A 72 6.32 8.33 -6.93
CA ALA A 72 5.72 9.59 -6.45
C ALA A 72 4.63 9.39 -5.38
N SER A 73 4.08 8.19 -5.26
CA SER A 73 3.04 7.84 -4.29
C SER A 73 3.55 7.19 -3.00
N MET A 74 4.87 7.15 -2.80
CA MET A 74 5.48 6.47 -1.67
C MET A 74 4.98 7.02 -0.33
N MET A 75 4.53 6.11 0.55
CA MET A 75 4.14 6.43 1.92
C MET A 75 4.90 5.51 2.87
N VAL A 76 5.75 6.06 3.73
CA VAL A 76 6.55 5.28 4.69
C VAL A 76 6.04 5.53 6.10
N GLY A 77 5.99 4.49 6.91
CA GLY A 77 5.63 4.57 8.33
C GLY A 77 6.14 3.36 9.10
N GLN A 78 6.15 3.47 10.41
CA GLN A 78 6.51 2.37 11.31
C GLN A 78 5.27 1.90 12.05
N THR A 79 5.13 0.59 12.24
CA THR A 79 4.12 0.05 13.14
C THR A 79 4.44 0.41 14.59
N ASP A 80 3.40 0.53 15.41
CA ASP A 80 3.56 0.61 16.86
C ASP A 80 3.92 -0.77 17.49
N ALA A 81 4.02 -0.80 18.81
CA ALA A 81 4.31 -2.01 19.57
C ALA A 81 3.23 -3.10 19.44
N ALA A 82 2.02 -2.75 18.99
CA ALA A 82 0.92 -3.68 18.76
C ALA A 82 0.84 -4.15 17.29
N GLY A 83 1.75 -3.70 16.42
CA GLY A 83 1.69 -4.04 15.00
C GLY A 83 0.60 -3.28 14.24
N ALA A 84 0.18 -2.11 14.74
CA ALA A 84 -0.72 -1.21 14.04
C ALA A 84 0.07 -0.19 13.22
N LEU A 85 -0.32 0.01 11.97
CA LEU A 85 0.30 0.91 11.01
C LEU A 85 -0.72 1.95 10.53
N THR A 86 -0.28 3.20 10.43
CA THR A 86 -0.94 4.22 9.62
C THR A 86 0.05 4.79 8.61
N LEU A 87 -0.28 4.70 7.33
CA LEU A 87 0.44 5.39 6.25
C LEU A 87 -0.45 6.50 5.71
N SER A 88 0.10 7.68 5.51
CA SER A 88 -0.63 8.80 4.91
C SER A 88 0.24 9.49 3.88
N GLY A 89 -0.33 9.82 2.74
CA GLY A 89 0.35 10.53 1.68
C GLY A 89 -0.60 11.37 0.84
N ASN A 90 -0.03 12.33 0.13
CA ASN A 90 -0.69 13.03 -0.96
C ASN A 90 0.19 12.93 -2.20
N VAL A 91 -0.43 12.78 -3.36
CA VAL A 91 0.25 12.69 -4.65
C VAL A 91 -0.60 13.40 -5.69
N ALA A 92 0.03 13.96 -6.71
CA ALA A 92 -0.73 14.57 -7.80
C ALA A 92 -1.61 13.48 -8.45
N THR A 93 -2.88 13.81 -8.67
CA THR A 93 -3.85 12.88 -9.27
C THR A 93 -3.39 12.38 -10.64
N ALA A 94 -2.67 13.22 -11.40
CA ALA A 94 -2.11 12.87 -12.70
C ALA A 94 -1.02 11.80 -12.61
N ASP A 95 -0.19 11.80 -11.56
CA ASP A 95 0.95 10.88 -11.41
C ASP A 95 0.51 9.44 -11.17
N ILE A 96 -0.67 9.26 -10.57
CA ILE A 96 -1.26 7.94 -10.27
C ILE A 96 -2.43 7.59 -11.19
N ALA A 97 -2.62 8.32 -12.29
CA ALA A 97 -3.74 8.08 -13.20
C ALA A 97 -3.73 6.66 -13.80
N ALA A 98 -2.55 6.05 -13.93
CA ALA A 98 -2.36 4.68 -14.42
C ALA A 98 -2.34 3.62 -13.29
N ALA A 99 -2.57 4.00 -12.04
CA ALA A 99 -2.57 3.06 -10.92
C ALA A 99 -3.71 2.04 -11.04
N THR A 100 -3.40 0.77 -10.81
CA THR A 100 -4.37 -0.34 -10.85
C THR A 100 -4.55 -1.03 -9.51
N TYR A 101 -3.55 -0.97 -8.64
CA TYR A 101 -3.63 -1.47 -7.27
C TYR A 101 -2.77 -0.63 -6.31
N LEU A 102 -3.08 -0.75 -5.02
CA LEU A 102 -2.26 -0.25 -3.93
C LEU A 102 -1.64 -1.46 -3.23
N ASN A 103 -0.32 -1.40 -2.98
CA ASN A 103 0.42 -2.46 -2.30
C ASN A 103 1.18 -1.89 -1.11
N VAL A 104 1.24 -2.66 -0.02
CA VAL A 104 2.03 -2.35 1.17
C VAL A 104 3.09 -3.43 1.33
N HIS A 105 4.32 -3.02 1.58
CA HIS A 105 5.49 -3.87 1.74
C HIS A 105 6.12 -3.65 3.11
N THR A 106 6.82 -4.65 3.63
CA THR A 106 7.82 -4.37 4.67
C THR A 106 8.91 -3.48 4.05
N ALA A 107 9.38 -2.48 4.79
CA ALA A 107 10.49 -1.63 4.39
C ALA A 107 11.73 -1.95 5.22
N LYS A 108 12.91 -1.80 4.62
CA LYS A 108 14.20 -2.05 5.29
C LYS A 108 14.47 -1.07 6.42
N ASP A 109 14.04 0.18 6.24
CA ASP A 109 14.25 1.29 7.16
C ASP A 109 13.29 2.45 6.81
N SER A 110 13.51 3.62 7.42
CA SER A 110 12.71 4.83 7.23
C SER A 110 12.81 5.45 5.82
N THR A 111 13.72 4.98 4.95
CA THR A 111 13.80 5.46 3.56
C THR A 111 12.71 4.86 2.68
N GLY A 112 12.05 3.78 3.13
CA GLY A 112 10.97 3.14 2.38
C GLY A 112 11.43 2.14 1.33
N ALA A 113 12.70 1.76 1.30
CA ALA A 113 13.17 0.70 0.40
C ALA A 113 12.46 -0.65 0.73
N PRO A 114 11.73 -1.27 -0.21
CA PRO A 114 11.03 -2.53 0.05
C PRO A 114 11.98 -3.66 0.44
N ALA A 115 11.56 -4.48 1.40
CA ALA A 115 12.24 -5.68 1.87
C ALA A 115 11.60 -6.97 1.33
N ASP A 116 10.37 -6.90 0.81
CA ASP A 116 9.60 -8.04 0.31
C ASP A 116 8.74 -7.67 -0.92
N ALA A 117 8.05 -8.68 -1.48
CA ALA A 117 7.14 -8.51 -2.62
C ALA A 117 5.77 -7.91 -2.23
N GLY A 118 5.53 -7.67 -0.93
CA GLY A 118 4.31 -7.12 -0.38
C GLY A 118 3.72 -7.99 0.72
N VAL A 119 3.07 -7.33 1.67
CA VAL A 119 2.34 -7.95 2.79
C VAL A 119 0.83 -7.86 2.60
N ALA A 120 0.35 -6.77 2.01
CA ALA A 120 -1.08 -6.51 1.85
C ALA A 120 -1.35 -5.69 0.59
N CYS A 121 -2.40 -6.06 -0.15
CA CYS A 121 -2.72 -5.40 -1.42
C CYS A 121 -4.21 -5.20 -1.60
N THR A 122 -4.59 -4.22 -2.43
CA THR A 122 -5.96 -4.05 -2.89
C THR A 122 -6.02 -3.54 -4.33
N PRO A 123 -6.85 -4.12 -5.21
CA PRO A 123 -7.13 -3.54 -6.52
C PRO A 123 -7.96 -2.25 -6.37
N LEU A 124 -7.76 -1.29 -7.27
CA LEU A 124 -8.50 -0.01 -7.25
C LEU A 124 -9.78 -0.01 -8.09
N LYS A 125 -10.14 -1.17 -8.65
CA LYS A 125 -11.32 -1.39 -9.50
C LYS A 125 -12.06 -2.64 -9.05
#